data_AF-A0A1C6SG01-F1
#
_entry.id   AF-A0A1C6SG01-F1
#
_cell.length_a   1.000
_cell.length_b   1.000
_cell.length_c   1.000
_cell.angle_alpha   90.00
_cell.angle_beta   90.00
_cell.angle_gamma   90.00
#
_symmetry.space_group_name_H-M   'P 1'
#
loop_
_entity.id
_entity.type
_entity.pdbx_description
1 polymer ?
#
loop_
_entity_poly.entity_id
_entity_poly.type
_entity_poly.pdbx_seq_one_letter_code
_entity_poly.pdbx_strand_id
1 'polypeptide(L)'
;MAVVGAVPVVGAVPVGRGPSRAGPPAARAQVPYAAAMSQPARILVYGVYGAGKSTLAARLADRLNLPWYPVDDLLWQPGWVEVPVAEQRSRIEAICRRDRWILDGAYHGWRDVPLARADLVVGLDYPRWLSFWRLLRRTVRRLLTGEEICNGNRESLGSVLSRDSVLVWHVTAYGRARRRMRAWQADPSGPPVLLFRSPAALTRWLADLPR
;
A
#
# COMPACT_ATOMS: atom_id res chain seq x y z
N MET A 1 -63.85 19.44 -25.17
CA MET A 1 -63.09 18.31 -25.76
C MET A 1 -61.70 18.32 -25.16
N ALA A 2 -61.13 17.34 -24.46
CA ALA A 2 -61.50 16.01 -23.95
C ALA A 2 -60.60 15.87 -22.68
N VAL A 3 -61.12 15.69 -21.45
CA VAL A 3 -61.66 14.48 -20.81
C VAL A 3 -60.66 13.29 -20.79
N VAL A 4 -60.09 13.10 -19.58
CA VAL A 4 -59.81 11.83 -18.86
C VAL A 4 -58.57 11.01 -19.22
N GLY A 5 -57.84 10.64 -18.16
CA GLY A 5 -56.84 9.56 -18.16
C GLY A 5 -56.09 9.42 -16.83
N ALA A 6 -56.82 9.21 -15.72
CA ALA A 6 -56.22 8.83 -14.43
C ALA A 6 -55.76 7.35 -14.45
N VAL A 7 -54.62 7.07 -13.81
CA VAL A 7 -54.07 5.71 -13.60
C VAL A 7 -53.64 5.62 -12.11
N PRO A 8 -53.85 4.48 -11.42
CA PRO A 8 -54.26 4.47 -10.02
C PRO A 8 -53.11 4.47 -9.01
N VAL A 9 -53.46 4.97 -7.82
CA VAL A 9 -52.73 4.85 -6.56
C VAL A 9 -52.75 3.38 -6.11
N VAL A 10 -51.57 2.78 -5.93
CA VAL A 10 -51.43 1.45 -5.32
C VAL A 10 -50.87 1.58 -3.91
N GLY A 11 -51.76 1.32 -2.95
CA GLY A 11 -51.58 0.66 -1.65
C GLY A 11 -50.25 0.72 -0.93
N ALA A 12 -50.26 1.37 0.22
CA ALA A 12 -49.28 1.19 1.29
C ALA A 12 -49.30 -0.25 1.81
N VAL A 13 -48.12 -0.87 1.88
CA VAL A 13 -47.86 -2.18 2.51
C VAL A 13 -47.49 -1.95 3.98
N PRO A 14 -47.97 -2.76 4.95
CA PRO A 14 -47.75 -2.51 6.37
C PRO A 14 -46.30 -2.84 6.78
N VAL A 15 -45.68 -1.94 7.55
CA VAL A 15 -44.36 -2.15 8.16
C VAL A 15 -44.54 -2.99 9.43
N GLY A 16 -44.20 -4.27 9.36
CA GLY A 16 -44.11 -5.18 10.50
C GLY A 16 -42.91 -4.88 11.41
N ARG A 17 -43.12 -5.03 12.73
CA ARG A 17 -42.08 -4.95 13.78
C ARG A 17 -41.08 -6.10 13.69
N GLY A 18 -39.78 -5.76 13.73
CA GLY A 18 -38.65 -6.45 14.39
C GLY A 18 -38.32 -7.92 14.03
N PRO A 19 -37.03 -8.31 13.96
CA PRO A 19 -36.29 -8.42 15.22
C PRO A 19 -34.83 -7.95 15.20
N SER A 20 -34.40 -7.59 16.41
CA SER A 20 -33.08 -7.74 17.03
C SER A 20 -31.81 -7.28 16.31
N ARG A 21 -31.09 -6.41 17.01
CA ARG A 21 -29.77 -5.85 16.71
C ARG A 21 -28.76 -6.94 16.31
N ALA A 22 -28.35 -6.92 15.04
CA ALA A 22 -27.14 -7.58 14.60
C ALA A 22 -25.93 -6.92 15.29
N GLY A 23 -25.13 -7.72 16.00
CA GLY A 23 -23.87 -7.29 16.60
C GLY A 23 -22.87 -6.79 15.55
N PRO A 24 -21.78 -6.12 15.97
CA PRO A 24 -20.76 -5.63 15.05
C PRO A 24 -20.19 -6.78 14.20
N PRO A 25 -19.90 -6.58 12.90
CA PRO A 25 -19.39 -7.64 12.06
C PRO A 25 -18.10 -8.21 12.65
N ALA A 26 -18.09 -9.52 12.83
CA ALA A 26 -16.93 -10.28 13.28
C ALA A 26 -15.71 -9.87 12.45
N ALA A 27 -14.62 -9.55 13.14
CA ALA A 27 -13.33 -9.31 12.51
C ALA A 27 -13.02 -10.48 11.58
N ARG A 28 -12.90 -10.21 10.27
CA ARG A 28 -12.50 -11.21 9.26
C ARG A 28 -11.32 -11.99 9.82
N ALA A 29 -11.54 -13.28 10.07
CA ALA A 29 -10.49 -14.22 10.41
C ALA A 29 -9.41 -14.11 9.33
N GLN A 30 -8.15 -14.07 9.76
CA GLN A 30 -7.00 -14.12 8.88
C GLN A 30 -7.15 -15.37 8.03
N VAL A 31 -7.51 -15.21 6.75
CA VAL A 31 -7.66 -16.34 5.83
C VAL A 31 -6.32 -17.05 5.82
N PRO A 32 -6.23 -18.34 6.21
CA PRO A 32 -5.00 -19.09 6.09
C PRO A 32 -4.66 -19.16 4.61
N TYR A 33 -3.58 -18.49 4.25
CA TYR A 33 -3.00 -18.36 2.91
C TYR A 33 -2.71 -19.72 2.23
N ALA A 34 -2.82 -20.84 2.96
CA ALA A 34 -2.22 -22.11 2.61
C ALA A 34 -3.02 -23.03 1.67
N ALA A 35 -4.30 -22.77 1.33
CA ALA A 35 -5.11 -23.84 0.72
C ALA A 35 -5.72 -23.58 -0.68
N ALA A 36 -5.75 -22.35 -1.22
CA ALA A 36 -6.53 -22.10 -2.44
C ALA A 36 -5.99 -21.05 -3.43
N MET A 37 -4.88 -20.35 -3.15
CA MET A 37 -4.31 -19.38 -4.11
C MET A 37 -2.98 -19.87 -4.64
N SER A 38 -2.80 -19.83 -5.96
CA SER A 38 -1.48 -19.91 -6.59
C SER A 38 -0.55 -18.86 -5.94
N GLN A 39 0.74 -19.18 -5.81
CA GLN A 39 1.70 -18.26 -5.22
C GLN A 39 1.63 -16.89 -5.95
N PRO A 40 1.46 -15.77 -5.24
CA PRO A 40 1.33 -14.46 -5.84
C PRO A 40 2.64 -14.08 -6.51
N ALA A 41 2.57 -13.71 -7.79
CA ALA A 41 3.74 -13.33 -8.59
C ALA A 41 3.83 -11.81 -8.78
N ARG A 42 2.73 -11.10 -8.54
CA ARG A 42 2.59 -9.64 -8.69
C ARG A 42 2.24 -9.03 -7.35
N ILE A 43 3.25 -8.56 -6.62
CA ILE A 43 3.11 -8.12 -5.22
C ILE A 43 3.35 -6.61 -5.11
N LEU A 44 2.39 -5.90 -4.54
CA LEU A 44 2.55 -4.51 -4.16
C LEU A 44 2.80 -4.40 -2.65
N VAL A 45 3.97 -3.93 -2.26
CA VAL A 45 4.28 -3.59 -0.87
C VAL A 45 3.95 -2.12 -0.61
N TYR A 46 3.15 -1.86 0.43
CA TYR A 46 2.66 -0.52 0.74
C TYR A 46 2.83 -0.14 2.21
N GLY A 47 2.93 1.15 2.49
CA GLY A 47 3.14 1.68 3.83
C GLY A 47 3.75 3.06 3.84
N VAL A 48 3.66 3.71 5.00
CA VAL A 48 4.29 5.02 5.22
C VAL A 48 5.82 4.91 5.12
N TYR A 49 6.51 6.04 4.90
CA TYR A 49 7.97 6.13 4.99
C TYR A 49 8.48 5.51 6.30
N GLY A 50 9.63 4.85 6.29
CA GLY A 50 10.18 4.19 7.49
C GLY A 50 9.43 2.94 7.99
N ALA A 51 8.34 2.51 7.33
CA ALA A 51 7.64 1.28 7.71
C ALA A 51 8.49 0.01 7.48
N GLY A 52 9.44 0.05 6.55
CA GLY A 52 10.30 -1.08 6.18
C GLY A 52 9.90 -1.76 4.86
N LYS A 53 9.28 -1.01 3.93
CA LYS A 53 8.81 -1.52 2.63
C LYS A 53 9.91 -2.19 1.82
N SER A 54 11.02 -1.49 1.57
CA SER A 54 12.13 -2.02 0.79
C SER A 54 12.78 -3.25 1.44
N THR A 55 12.86 -3.29 2.77
CA THR A 55 13.32 -4.49 3.49
C THR A 55 12.38 -5.68 3.31
N LEU A 56 11.06 -5.43 3.35
CA LEU A 56 10.09 -6.48 3.08
C LEU A 56 10.15 -6.93 1.61
N ALA A 57 10.22 -5.99 0.68
CA ALA A 57 10.28 -6.28 -0.75
C ALA A 57 11.50 -7.13 -1.11
N ALA A 58 12.69 -6.79 -0.58
CA ALA A 58 13.90 -7.61 -0.74
C ALA A 58 13.69 -9.04 -0.18
N ARG A 59 13.15 -9.18 1.03
CA ARG A 59 12.88 -10.50 1.63
C ARG A 59 11.88 -11.33 0.83
N LEU A 60 10.86 -10.69 0.24
CA LEU A 60 9.90 -11.36 -0.62
C LEU A 60 10.51 -11.75 -1.96
N ALA A 61 11.37 -10.90 -2.52
CA ALA A 61 12.10 -11.17 -3.76
C ALA A 61 12.97 -12.42 -3.61
N ASP A 62 13.77 -12.46 -2.55
CA ASP A 62 14.64 -13.60 -2.24
C ASP A 62 13.84 -14.88 -2.01
N ARG A 63 12.72 -14.77 -1.28
CA ARG A 63 11.96 -15.94 -0.84
C ARG A 63 11.02 -16.51 -1.90
N LEU A 64 10.47 -15.68 -2.77
CA LEU A 64 9.56 -16.10 -3.84
C LEU A 64 10.25 -16.13 -5.21
N ASN A 65 11.56 -15.85 -5.24
CA ASN A 65 12.36 -15.71 -6.45
C ASN A 65 11.72 -14.74 -7.47
N LEU A 66 11.23 -13.59 -7.00
CA LEU A 66 10.52 -12.59 -7.82
C LEU A 66 11.40 -11.37 -8.08
N PRO A 67 11.33 -10.76 -9.28
CA PRO A 67 12.06 -9.53 -9.55
C PRO A 67 11.47 -8.37 -8.74
N TRP A 68 12.32 -7.71 -7.96
CA TRP A 68 11.97 -6.52 -7.20
C TRP A 68 12.40 -5.25 -7.93
N TYR A 69 11.47 -4.30 -8.03
CA TYR A 69 11.67 -2.99 -8.59
C TYR A 69 11.49 -1.95 -7.47
N PRO A 70 12.59 -1.39 -6.91
CA PRO A 70 12.52 -0.30 -5.95
C PRO A 70 11.89 0.92 -6.62
N VAL A 71 10.76 1.39 -6.10
CA VAL A 71 10.03 2.51 -6.70
C VAL A 71 10.86 3.78 -6.61
N ASP A 72 11.55 4.02 -5.48
CA ASP A 72 12.34 5.23 -5.31
C ASP A 72 13.43 5.38 -6.40
N ASP A 73 14.05 4.29 -6.87
CA ASP A 73 15.04 4.31 -7.95
C ASP A 73 14.42 4.64 -9.33
N LEU A 74 13.11 4.42 -9.49
CA LEU A 74 12.39 4.72 -10.72
C LEU A 74 11.89 6.16 -10.79
N LEU A 75 11.73 6.82 -9.65
CA LEU A 75 11.09 8.15 -9.56
C LEU A 75 12.07 9.31 -9.39
N TRP A 76 13.29 9.05 -8.91
CA TRP A 76 14.26 10.11 -8.58
C TRP A 76 15.48 10.02 -9.48
N GLN A 77 15.81 11.12 -10.14
CA GLN A 77 17.07 11.33 -10.84
C GLN A 77 18.13 11.90 -9.89
N PRO A 78 19.43 11.90 -10.28
CA PRO A 78 20.47 12.57 -9.51
C PRO A 78 20.11 14.05 -9.22
N GLY A 79 20.47 14.52 -8.03
CA GLY A 79 20.10 15.85 -7.53
C GLY A 79 18.69 15.94 -6.94
N TRP A 80 18.08 14.82 -6.54
CA TRP A 80 16.68 14.76 -6.05
C TRP A 80 15.66 15.33 -7.05
N VAL A 81 15.93 15.15 -8.35
CA VAL A 81 15.03 15.61 -9.41
C VAL A 81 13.94 14.57 -9.63
N GLU A 82 12.69 14.92 -9.34
CA GLU A 82 11.56 14.03 -9.56
C GLU A 82 11.31 13.83 -11.06
N VAL A 83 11.20 12.57 -11.50
CA VAL A 83 10.81 12.21 -12.86
C VAL A 83 9.37 12.70 -13.12
N PRO A 84 9.04 13.28 -14.28
CA PRO A 84 7.68 13.73 -14.56
C PRO A 84 6.64 12.60 -14.40
N VAL A 85 5.48 12.91 -13.81
CA VAL A 85 4.45 11.91 -13.46
C VAL A 85 4.03 11.03 -14.65
N ALA A 86 3.95 11.59 -15.86
CA ALA A 86 3.63 10.83 -17.06
C ALA A 86 4.70 9.76 -17.38
N GLU A 87 5.98 10.11 -17.19
CA GLU A 87 7.08 9.18 -17.39
C GLU A 87 7.16 8.16 -16.25
N GLN A 88 6.94 8.58 -14.99
CA GLN A 88 6.80 7.64 -13.86
C GLN A 88 5.72 6.59 -14.17
N ARG A 89 4.55 7.03 -14.63
CA ARG A 89 3.44 6.15 -14.98
C ARG A 89 3.83 5.17 -16.08
N SER A 90 4.45 5.65 -17.16
CA SER A 90 4.91 4.79 -18.27
C SER A 90 5.89 3.71 -17.81
N ARG A 91 6.86 4.05 -16.96
CA ARG A 91 7.81 3.10 -16.36
C ARG A 91 7.10 2.04 -15.53
N ILE A 92 6.14 2.45 -14.70
CA ILE A 92 5.36 1.51 -13.86
C ILE A 92 4.44 0.63 -14.69
N GLU A 93 3.80 1.16 -15.73
CA GLU A 93 2.98 0.37 -16.66
C GLU A 93 3.83 -0.70 -17.36
N ALA A 94 5.03 -0.36 -17.82
CA ALA A 94 5.94 -1.32 -18.43
C ALA A 94 6.33 -2.46 -17.47
N ILE A 95 6.51 -2.15 -16.18
CA ILE A 95 6.74 -3.17 -15.15
C ILE A 95 5.49 -4.01 -14.93
N CYS A 96 4.34 -3.38 -14.74
CA CYS A 96 3.11 -4.08 -14.41
C CYS A 96 2.58 -4.95 -15.56
N ARG A 97 2.98 -4.69 -16.82
CA ARG A 97 2.70 -5.56 -17.97
C ARG A 97 3.32 -6.96 -17.83
N ARG A 98 4.40 -7.12 -17.05
CA ARG A 98 5.03 -8.40 -16.77
C ARG A 98 4.15 -9.24 -15.83
N ASP A 99 4.34 -10.56 -15.88
CA ASP A 99 3.60 -11.51 -15.03
C ASP A 99 4.23 -11.67 -13.63
N ARG A 100 5.44 -11.16 -13.42
CA ARG A 100 6.20 -11.32 -12.18
C ARG A 100 6.83 -9.99 -11.80
N TRP A 101 6.51 -9.46 -10.62
CA TRP A 101 7.10 -8.23 -10.08
C TRP A 101 6.78 -8.03 -8.60
N ILE A 102 7.70 -7.35 -7.91
CA ILE A 102 7.46 -6.73 -6.61
C ILE A 102 7.71 -5.22 -6.75
N LEU A 103 6.74 -4.41 -6.34
CA LEU A 103 6.88 -2.95 -6.22
C LEU A 103 6.77 -2.55 -4.76
N ASP A 104 7.64 -1.65 -4.28
CA ASP A 104 7.68 -1.22 -2.87
C ASP A 104 7.07 0.18 -2.61
N GLY A 105 6.25 0.66 -3.53
CA GLY A 105 5.54 1.93 -3.43
C GLY A 105 4.41 2.08 -4.45
N ALA A 106 3.47 2.99 -4.17
CA ALA A 106 2.42 3.40 -5.11
C ALA A 106 2.00 4.86 -4.89
N TYR A 107 2.25 5.71 -5.87
CA TYR A 107 2.05 7.16 -5.78
C TYR A 107 0.70 7.61 -6.38
N HIS A 108 0.27 8.85 -6.13
CA HIS A 108 -1.05 9.30 -6.58
C HIS A 108 -1.26 9.19 -8.08
N GLY A 109 -0.29 9.57 -8.90
CA GLY A 109 -0.47 9.64 -10.35
C GLY A 109 -0.60 8.29 -11.07
N TRP A 110 -0.26 7.18 -10.41
CA TRP A 110 -0.17 5.88 -11.10
C TRP A 110 -0.49 4.66 -10.23
N ARG A 111 -0.90 4.83 -8.95
CA ARG A 111 -1.22 3.70 -8.05
C ARG A 111 -2.27 2.75 -8.58
N ASP A 112 -3.15 3.22 -9.45
CA ASP A 112 -4.20 2.45 -10.11
C ASP A 112 -3.60 1.31 -10.95
N VAL A 113 -2.44 1.56 -11.57
CA VAL A 113 -1.74 0.60 -12.43
C VAL A 113 -1.34 -0.68 -11.69
N PRO A 114 -0.55 -0.64 -10.60
CA PRO A 114 -0.20 -1.85 -9.86
C PRO A 114 -1.42 -2.44 -9.12
N LEU A 115 -2.35 -1.62 -8.63
CA LEU A 115 -3.54 -2.15 -7.93
C LEU A 115 -4.43 -2.99 -8.84
N ALA A 116 -4.60 -2.59 -10.11
CA ALA A 116 -5.41 -3.33 -11.07
C ALA A 116 -4.80 -4.68 -11.48
N ARG A 117 -3.50 -4.91 -11.23
CA ARG A 117 -2.77 -6.09 -11.70
C ARG A 117 -2.12 -6.90 -10.59
N ALA A 118 -2.10 -6.43 -9.35
CA ALA A 118 -1.52 -7.15 -8.23
C ALA A 118 -2.32 -8.41 -7.91
N ASP A 119 -1.63 -9.51 -7.63
CA ASP A 119 -2.23 -10.70 -7.04
C ASP A 119 -2.38 -10.51 -5.51
N LEU A 120 -1.50 -9.70 -4.93
CA LEU A 120 -1.44 -9.45 -3.49
C LEU A 120 -0.91 -8.05 -3.19
N VAL A 121 -1.57 -7.36 -2.25
CA VAL A 121 -1.04 -6.15 -1.62
C VAL A 121 -0.63 -6.46 -0.18
N VAL A 122 0.62 -6.17 0.17
CA VAL A 122 1.15 -6.31 1.53
C VAL A 122 1.35 -4.93 2.15
N GLY A 123 0.48 -4.57 3.10
CA GLY A 123 0.52 -3.28 3.79
C GLY A 123 1.16 -3.35 5.18
N LEU A 124 2.06 -2.41 5.47
CA LEU A 124 2.69 -2.24 6.79
C LEU A 124 1.95 -1.17 7.60
N ASP A 125 0.94 -1.60 8.38
CA ASP A 125 0.08 -0.75 9.22
C ASP A 125 0.58 -0.61 10.67
N TYR A 126 1.89 -0.40 10.82
CA TYR A 126 2.57 -0.27 12.10
C TYR A 126 2.17 1.01 12.86
N PRO A 127 2.28 1.02 14.20
CA PRO A 127 2.03 2.23 14.96
C PRO A 127 3.00 3.34 14.57
N ARG A 128 2.52 4.59 14.64
CA ARG A 128 3.24 5.79 14.18
C ARG A 128 4.62 5.91 14.80
N TRP A 129 4.73 5.70 16.12
CA TRP A 129 6.00 5.81 16.85
C TRP A 129 7.06 4.85 16.30
N LEU A 130 6.67 3.62 15.94
CA LEU A 130 7.62 2.61 15.46
C LEU A 130 8.17 2.96 14.07
N SER A 131 7.28 3.31 13.14
CA SER A 131 7.68 3.71 11.78
C SER A 131 8.47 5.03 11.79
N PHE A 132 8.09 5.98 12.65
CA PHE A 132 8.81 7.24 12.81
C PHE A 132 10.20 7.04 13.42
N TRP A 133 10.32 6.26 14.49
CA TRP A 133 11.61 5.95 15.13
C TRP A 133 12.58 5.27 14.17
N ARG A 134 12.09 4.31 13.38
CA ARG A 134 12.89 3.64 12.33
C ARG A 134 13.35 4.62 11.27
N LEU A 135 12.47 5.53 10.84
CA LEU A 135 12.81 6.56 9.87
C LEU A 135 13.89 7.49 10.42
N LEU A 136 13.69 8.01 11.63
CA LEU A 136 14.62 8.92 12.30
C LEU A 136 16.01 8.29 12.45
N ARG A 137 16.08 7.07 13.01
CA ARG A 137 17.34 6.35 13.16
C ARG A 137 18.05 6.14 11.81
N ARG A 138 17.30 5.81 10.75
CA ARG A 138 17.85 5.64 9.41
C ARG A 138 18.41 6.95 8.87
N THR A 139 17.65 8.03 8.98
CA THR A 139 18.06 9.35 8.51
C THR A 139 19.29 9.86 9.25
N VAL A 140 19.34 9.73 10.58
CA VAL A 140 20.54 10.08 11.36
C VAL A 140 21.76 9.28 10.90
N ARG A 141 21.62 7.96 10.71
CA ARG A 141 22.71 7.13 10.21
C ARG A 141 23.19 7.58 8.81
N ARG A 142 22.27 7.86 7.90
CA ARG A 142 22.58 8.30 6.52
C ARG A 142 23.28 9.65 6.49
N LEU A 143 22.85 10.57 7.34
CA LEU A 143 23.53 11.87 7.52
C LEU A 143 24.97 11.70 8.02
N LEU A 144 25.21 10.78 8.95
CA LEU A 144 26.55 10.50 9.48
C LEU A 144 27.46 9.75 8.49
N THR A 145 26.88 8.88 7.67
CA THR A 145 27.64 8.01 6.75
C THR A 145 27.78 8.57 5.34
N GLY A 146 26.96 9.55 4.96
CA GLY A 146 26.90 10.08 3.60
C GLY A 146 26.45 9.03 2.57
N GLU A 147 25.67 8.03 2.99
CA GLU A 147 25.17 6.92 2.16
C GLU A 147 24.43 7.46 0.92
N GLU A 148 24.81 6.97 -0.26
CA GLU A 148 24.13 7.26 -1.52
C GLU A 148 22.88 6.38 -1.69
N ILE A 149 21.79 6.99 -2.16
CA ILE A 149 20.47 6.39 -2.32
C ILE A 149 19.83 6.92 -3.60
N CYS A 150 18.89 6.18 -4.20
CA CYS A 150 18.07 6.66 -5.32
C CYS A 150 18.89 7.30 -6.44
N ASN A 151 19.66 6.52 -7.19
CA ASN A 151 20.52 7.02 -8.28
C ASN A 151 21.61 8.03 -7.82
N GLY A 152 22.30 7.75 -6.72
CA GLY A 152 23.46 8.52 -6.26
C GLY A 152 23.13 9.76 -5.41
N ASN A 153 21.87 9.94 -5.04
CA ASN A 153 21.44 11.03 -4.17
C ASN A 153 21.90 10.84 -2.72
N ARG A 154 22.13 11.94 -1.99
CA ARG A 154 22.52 11.90 -0.57
C ARG A 154 21.52 12.67 0.27
N GLU A 155 21.17 12.15 1.44
CA GLU A 155 20.43 12.90 2.45
C GLU A 155 21.38 13.96 3.06
N SER A 156 20.95 15.22 3.16
CA SER A 156 21.74 16.29 3.76
C SER A 156 20.99 16.91 4.95
N LEU A 157 21.70 17.51 5.89
CA LEU A 157 21.07 18.16 7.05
C LEU A 157 20.08 19.26 6.61
N GLY A 158 20.39 19.97 5.52
CA GLY A 158 19.50 20.95 4.91
C GLY A 158 18.22 20.33 4.33
N SER A 159 18.30 19.16 3.69
CA SER A 159 17.11 18.48 3.16
C SER A 159 16.27 17.81 4.25
N VAL A 160 16.89 17.40 5.36
CA VAL A 160 16.21 16.78 6.50
C VAL A 160 15.55 17.80 7.45
N LEU A 161 16.06 19.04 7.49
CA LEU A 161 15.48 20.12 8.31
C LEU A 161 14.55 21.06 7.52
N SER A 162 14.44 20.90 6.21
CA SER A 162 13.52 21.68 5.38
C SER A 162 12.06 21.25 5.56
N ARG A 163 11.12 22.06 5.05
CA ARG A 163 9.70 21.70 4.95
C ARG A 163 9.46 20.48 4.04
N ASP A 164 10.45 20.12 3.22
CA ASP A 164 10.49 18.93 2.36
C ASP A 164 11.25 17.76 3.00
N SER A 165 11.28 17.73 4.33
CA SER A 165 11.86 16.62 5.07
C SER A 165 10.99 15.36 5.01
N VAL A 166 11.64 14.21 4.80
CA VAL A 166 11.02 12.88 4.90
C VAL A 166 10.31 12.66 6.25
N LEU A 167 10.76 13.32 7.32
CA LEU A 167 10.13 13.27 8.64
C LEU A 167 8.80 14.03 8.66
N VAL A 168 8.73 15.21 8.04
CA VAL A 168 7.50 16.00 7.92
C VAL A 168 6.50 15.27 7.01
N TRP A 169 6.97 14.69 5.91
CA TRP A 169 6.15 13.86 5.04
C TRP A 169 5.62 12.61 5.75
N HIS A 170 6.40 11.98 6.64
CA HIS A 170 5.89 10.90 7.48
C HIS A 170 4.71 11.35 8.33
N VAL A 171 4.89 12.43 9.08
CA VAL A 171 3.88 12.98 9.99
C VAL A 171 2.58 13.30 9.26
N THR A 172 2.68 13.96 8.11
CA THR A 172 1.52 14.39 7.33
C THR A 172 0.89 13.26 6.52
N ALA A 173 1.67 12.30 6.02
CA ALA A 173 1.18 11.20 5.21
C ALA A 173 0.66 10.01 6.03
N TYR A 174 1.09 9.83 7.28
CA TYR A 174 0.76 8.64 8.09
C TYR A 174 -0.74 8.34 8.11
N GLY A 175 -1.57 9.32 8.49
CA GLY A 175 -3.02 9.14 8.56
C GLY A 175 -3.65 8.79 7.21
N ARG A 176 -3.20 9.46 6.13
CA ARG A 176 -3.68 9.19 4.76
C ARG A 176 -3.28 7.81 4.27
N ALA A 177 -2.03 7.40 4.48
CA ALA A 177 -1.52 6.09 4.11
C ALA A 177 -2.26 4.97 4.84
N ARG A 178 -2.48 5.11 6.15
CA ARG A 178 -3.22 4.15 6.98
C ARG A 178 -4.68 4.01 6.55
N ARG A 179 -5.40 5.13 6.37
CA ARG A 179 -6.79 5.10 5.90
C ARG A 179 -6.90 4.41 4.54
N ARG A 180 -5.98 4.70 3.63
CA ARG A 180 -5.95 4.11 2.29
C ARG A 180 -5.68 2.60 2.30
N MET A 181 -4.69 2.13 3.05
CA MET A 181 -4.43 0.69 3.20
C MET A 181 -5.66 -0.05 3.72
N ARG A 182 -6.35 0.53 4.70
CA ARG A 182 -7.58 -0.04 5.27
C ARG A 182 -8.74 0.01 4.30
N ALA A 183 -8.86 1.06 3.50
CA ALA A 183 -9.85 1.15 2.44
C ALA A 183 -9.64 0.04 1.39
N TRP A 184 -8.41 -0.18 0.93
CA TRP A 184 -8.09 -1.28 0.01
C TRP A 184 -8.39 -2.65 0.63
N GLN A 185 -8.13 -2.85 1.92
CA GLN A 185 -8.49 -4.10 2.60
C GLN A 185 -10.00 -4.31 2.74
N ALA A 186 -10.77 -3.23 2.84
CA ALA A 186 -12.22 -3.29 2.96
C ALA A 186 -12.92 -3.50 1.60
N ASP A 187 -12.29 -3.08 0.51
CA ASP A 187 -12.81 -3.15 -0.84
C ASP A 187 -12.67 -4.57 -1.44
N PRO A 188 -13.78 -5.31 -1.65
CA PRO A 188 -13.72 -6.65 -2.20
C PRO A 188 -13.48 -6.68 -3.72
N SER A 189 -13.58 -5.53 -4.42
CA SER A 189 -13.34 -5.45 -5.86
C SER A 189 -11.85 -5.34 -6.21
N GLY A 190 -11.02 -5.01 -5.23
CA GLY A 190 -9.57 -4.91 -5.37
C GLY A 190 -8.83 -6.23 -5.11
N PRO A 191 -7.50 -6.23 -5.28
CA PRO A 191 -6.68 -7.39 -4.96
C PRO A 191 -6.72 -7.70 -3.45
N PRO A 192 -6.50 -8.96 -3.04
CA PRO A 192 -6.34 -9.32 -1.64
C PRO A 192 -5.30 -8.44 -0.93
N VAL A 193 -5.65 -7.92 0.26
CA VAL A 193 -4.78 -7.04 1.04
C VAL A 193 -4.48 -7.61 2.43
N LEU A 194 -3.21 -7.90 2.68
CA LEU A 194 -2.71 -8.31 3.99
C LEU A 194 -2.09 -7.12 4.71
N LEU A 195 -2.70 -6.72 5.83
CA LEU A 195 -2.20 -5.62 6.68
C LEU A 195 -1.53 -6.14 7.93
N PHE A 196 -0.24 -5.85 8.08
CA PHE A 196 0.55 -6.22 9.24
C PHE A 196 0.65 -5.06 10.23
N ARG A 197 0.20 -5.30 11.47
CA ARG A 197 0.22 -4.30 12.55
C ARG A 197 1.45 -4.40 13.46
N SER A 198 2.19 -5.50 13.38
CA SER A 198 3.44 -5.67 14.13
C SER A 198 4.52 -6.36 13.28
N PRO A 199 5.81 -6.09 13.52
CA PRO A 199 6.90 -6.80 12.86
C PRO A 199 6.88 -8.30 13.11
N ALA A 200 6.51 -8.74 14.32
CA ALA A 200 6.44 -10.16 14.66
C ALA A 200 5.38 -10.91 13.83
N ALA A 201 4.23 -10.29 13.56
CA ALA A 201 3.22 -10.88 12.67
C ALA A 201 3.72 -11.02 11.23
N LEU A 202 4.43 -10.00 10.73
CA LEU A 202 5.04 -10.04 9.40
C LEU A 202 6.11 -11.14 9.31
N THR A 203 6.99 -11.24 10.30
CA THR A 203 8.05 -12.26 10.32
C THR A 203 7.48 -13.67 10.34
N ARG A 204 6.42 -13.92 11.12
CA ARG A 204 5.74 -15.22 11.14
C ARG A 204 5.16 -15.57 9.77
N TRP A 205 4.42 -14.64 9.17
CA TRP A 205 3.87 -14.85 7.83
C TRP A 205 4.96 -15.09 6.77
N LEU A 206 6.07 -14.33 6.81
CA LEU A 206 7.21 -14.57 5.91
C LEU A 206 7.83 -15.96 6.13
N ALA A 207 7.87 -16.47 7.36
CA ALA A 207 8.41 -17.79 7.64
C ALA A 207 7.54 -18.93 7.08
N ASP A 208 6.22 -18.69 6.98
CA ASP A 208 5.24 -19.63 6.44
C ASP A 208 5.18 -19.63 4.90
N LEU A 209 5.79 -18.64 4.24
CA LEU A 209 5.88 -18.63 2.78
C LEU A 209 6.80 -19.75 2.27
N PRO A 210 6.48 -20.33 1.11
CA PRO A 210 7.38 -21.27 0.43
C PRO A 210 8.72 -20.62 0.11
N ARG A 211 9.76 -21.44 -0.03
CA ARG A 211 11.10 -21.02 -0.48
C ARG A 211 11.29 -21.38 -1.95
#